data_AF-A0A4Z0QLK1-F1
#
_entry.id   AF-A0A4Z0QLK1-F1
#
_cell.length_a   1.000
_cell.length_b   1.000
_cell.length_c   1.000
_cell.angle_alpha   90.00
_cell.angle_beta   90.00
_cell.angle_gamma   90.00
#
_symmetry.space_group_name_H-M   'P 1'
#
loop_
_entity.id
_entity.type
_entity.pdbx_description
1 polymer ?
#
loop_
_entity_poly.entity_id
_entity_poly.type
_entity_poly.pdbx_seq_one_letter_code
_entity_poly.pdbx_strand_id
1 'polypeptide(L)'
;MRQAGLDLGSVNTKLVVLNNGERIYSRVIPSRFDSVQAGITLLKTYVEEHGEKPDKLVVTGYGRVNFPEGRVITEITCQSRGCHAYFPDNAHILDLGGQDAKVIKKNAEGRVVQFIMNDKCAAGTGRFLDVILKGLDLTTEELDLAAEAKPMPINSMCTVFAESEVITLLAKGIPKPEVIAGLFKSTAKRLANFVESVGHPDDLIFTGGGAHYGLLVHFLEQELKAKIIIPSEPELTAALGAASLA
;
A
#
# COMPACT_ATOMS: atom_id res chain seq x y z
N MET A 1 13.14 25.93 -3.17
CA MET A 1 13.13 25.40 -1.80
C MET A 1 12.86 23.92 -1.88
N ARG A 2 13.71 23.10 -1.27
CA ARG A 2 13.67 21.65 -1.31
C ARG A 2 12.91 21.10 -0.11
N GLN A 3 11.77 20.50 -0.39
CA GLN A 3 10.85 19.96 0.59
C GLN A 3 10.89 18.44 0.51
N ALA A 4 11.25 17.77 1.61
CA ALA A 4 11.37 16.32 1.66
C ALA A 4 10.26 15.68 2.49
N GLY A 5 9.79 14.53 2.02
CA GLY A 5 8.86 13.66 2.71
C GLY A 5 9.48 12.28 2.89
N LEU A 6 9.61 11.85 4.13
CA LEU A 6 10.17 10.56 4.50
C LEU A 6 9.06 9.67 5.11
N ASP A 7 8.67 8.62 4.40
CA ASP A 7 7.73 7.61 4.87
C ASP A 7 8.48 6.39 5.42
N LEU A 8 8.43 6.20 6.73
CA LEU A 8 9.06 5.10 7.47
C LEU A 8 8.07 3.93 7.63
N GLY A 9 7.77 3.26 6.52
CA GLY A 9 6.87 2.11 6.51
C GLY A 9 7.46 0.87 7.18
N SER A 10 6.61 -0.11 7.47
CA SER A 10 7.02 -1.37 8.11
C SER A 10 7.76 -2.34 7.17
N VAL A 11 7.48 -2.25 5.86
CA VAL A 11 8.14 -3.09 4.83
C VAL A 11 9.15 -2.29 4.03
N ASN A 12 8.78 -1.07 3.62
CA ASN A 12 9.59 -0.18 2.80
C ASN A 12 9.62 1.23 3.39
N THR A 13 10.80 1.85 3.37
CA THR A 13 11.01 3.26 3.66
C THR A 13 11.18 4.01 2.35
N LYS A 14 10.54 5.18 2.23
CA LYS A 14 10.52 5.96 0.98
C LYS A 14 10.84 7.42 1.25
N LEU A 15 11.61 8.01 0.34
CA LEU A 15 11.94 9.43 0.35
C LEU A 15 11.47 10.04 -0.96
N VAL A 16 10.77 11.17 -0.87
CA VAL A 16 10.44 12.04 -2.00
C VAL A 16 10.96 13.43 -1.69
N VAL A 17 11.61 14.07 -2.66
CA VAL A 17 12.03 15.48 -2.55
C VAL A 17 11.42 16.28 -3.69
N LEU A 18 10.76 17.38 -3.32
CA LEU A 18 10.21 18.37 -4.22
C LEU A 18 11.09 19.61 -4.23
N ASN A 19 11.24 20.27 -5.37
CA ASN A 19 11.78 21.61 -5.48
C ASN A 19 10.73 22.51 -6.10
N ASN A 20 10.24 23.49 -5.34
CA ASN A 20 9.16 24.40 -5.78
C ASN A 20 7.92 23.65 -6.33
N GLY A 21 7.56 22.52 -5.71
CA GLY A 21 6.41 21.69 -6.08
C GLY A 21 6.71 20.60 -7.12
N GLU A 22 7.84 20.66 -7.82
CA GLU A 22 8.24 19.63 -8.79
C GLU A 22 9.06 18.53 -8.12
N ARG A 23 8.76 17.26 -8.40
CA ARG A 23 9.52 16.14 -7.86
C ARG A 23 10.86 16.00 -8.57
N ILE A 24 11.94 16.22 -7.82
CA ILE A 24 13.32 16.08 -8.31
C ILE A 24 13.99 14.77 -7.86
N TYR A 25 13.42 14.08 -6.88
CA TYR A 25 13.98 12.85 -6.34
C TYR A 25 12.89 11.94 -5.75
N SER A 26 13.02 10.64 -5.98
CA SER A 26 12.35 9.62 -5.23
C SER A 26 13.24 8.39 -5.05
N ARG A 27 13.12 7.72 -3.91
CA ARG A 27 13.78 6.43 -3.67
C ARG A 27 13.02 5.60 -2.66
N VAL A 28 12.98 4.30 -2.89
CA VAL A 28 12.39 3.30 -2.02
C VAL A 28 13.48 2.31 -1.63
N ILE A 29 13.58 1.99 -0.34
CA ILE A 29 14.43 0.88 0.14
C ILE A 29 13.65 0.02 1.15
N PRO A 30 14.01 -1.27 1.29
CA PRO A 30 13.41 -2.11 2.32
C PRO A 30 13.71 -1.58 3.73
N SER A 31 12.68 -1.45 4.57
CA SER A 31 12.81 -1.07 5.99
C SER A 31 13.52 -2.14 6.82
N ARG A 32 13.42 -3.41 6.38
CA ARG A 32 13.89 -4.58 7.13
C ARG A 32 13.33 -4.58 8.55
N PHE A 33 14.20 -4.63 9.56
CA PHE A 33 13.85 -4.59 10.98
C PHE A 33 14.01 -3.20 11.60
N ASP A 34 14.55 -2.22 10.86
CA ASP A 34 14.85 -0.88 11.36
C ASP A 34 14.53 0.19 10.30
N SER A 35 13.27 0.63 10.31
CA SER A 35 12.80 1.70 9.42
C SER A 35 13.54 3.02 9.66
N VAL A 36 13.94 3.32 10.90
CA VAL A 36 14.65 4.57 11.24
C VAL A 36 16.01 4.59 10.58
N GLN A 37 16.76 3.49 10.69
CA GLN A 37 18.06 3.43 10.03
C GLN A 37 17.93 3.45 8.49
N ALA A 38 16.92 2.80 7.93
CA ALA A 38 16.62 2.93 6.50
C ALA A 38 16.33 4.40 6.10
N GLY A 39 15.62 5.16 6.93
CA GLY A 39 15.37 6.58 6.70
C GLY A 39 16.65 7.43 6.74
N ILE A 40 17.54 7.15 7.70
CA ILE A 40 18.86 7.80 7.79
C ILE A 40 19.68 7.49 6.54
N THR A 41 19.68 6.23 6.08
CA THR A 41 20.35 5.82 4.85
C THR A 41 19.82 6.61 3.64
N LEU A 42 18.51 6.73 3.46
CA LEU A 42 17.93 7.50 2.35
C LEU A 42 18.35 8.97 2.35
N LEU A 43 18.28 9.64 3.52
CA LEU A 43 18.71 11.04 3.62
C LEU A 43 20.20 11.20 3.35
N LYS A 44 21.03 10.29 3.89
CA LYS A 44 22.47 10.31 3.64
C LYS A 44 22.78 10.15 2.16
N THR A 45 22.17 9.16 1.49
CA THR A 45 22.40 8.94 0.06
C THR A 45 21.91 10.13 -0.79
N TYR A 46 20.78 10.75 -0.43
CA TYR A 46 20.34 11.98 -1.10
C TYR A 46 21.38 13.10 -0.97
N VAL A 47 21.95 13.33 0.22
CA VAL A 47 22.99 14.35 0.44
C VAL A 47 24.27 14.01 -0.33
N GLU A 48 24.67 12.74 -0.39
CA GLU A 48 25.84 12.31 -1.17
C GLU A 48 25.66 12.59 -2.67
N GLU A 49 24.45 12.42 -3.20
CA GLU A 49 24.13 12.64 -4.61
C GLU A 49 23.91 14.12 -4.98
N HIS A 50 23.43 14.95 -4.04
CA HIS A 50 23.00 16.34 -4.31
C HIS A 50 23.83 17.41 -3.60
N GLY A 51 24.75 17.02 -2.71
CA GLY A 51 25.66 17.90 -1.98
C GLY A 51 25.06 18.66 -0.79
N GLU A 52 23.74 18.63 -0.60
CA GLU A 52 23.07 19.37 0.48
C GLU A 52 21.80 18.67 0.99
N LYS A 53 21.42 19.00 2.23
CA LYS A 53 20.17 18.52 2.84
C LYS A 53 18.95 19.23 2.25
N PRO A 54 17.75 18.62 2.29
CA PRO A 54 16.51 19.33 2.04
C PRO A 54 16.33 20.50 3.03
N ASP A 55 15.74 21.61 2.59
CA ASP A 55 15.46 22.78 3.43
C ASP A 55 14.46 22.43 4.55
N LYS A 56 13.54 21.52 4.24
CA LYS A 56 12.50 21.06 5.16
C LYS A 56 12.27 19.57 5.01
N LEU A 57 11.89 18.95 6.13
CA LEU A 57 11.61 17.52 6.22
C LEU A 57 10.31 17.29 6.99
N VAL A 58 9.39 16.54 6.39
CA VAL A 58 8.25 15.92 7.08
C VAL A 58 8.47 14.43 7.11
N VAL A 59 8.18 13.84 8.26
CA VAL A 59 8.35 12.41 8.52
C VAL A 59 6.99 11.77 8.83
N THR A 60 6.73 10.63 8.20
CA THR A 60 5.49 9.87 8.29
C THR A 60 5.73 8.36 8.33
N GLY A 61 4.67 7.55 8.30
CA GLY A 61 4.76 6.10 8.41
C GLY A 61 4.90 5.61 9.85
N TYR A 62 5.03 4.30 10.03
CA TYR A 62 5.09 3.62 11.32
C TYR A 62 6.25 4.12 12.20
N GLY A 63 7.45 4.24 11.62
CA GLY A 63 8.67 4.63 12.35
C GLY A 63 8.78 6.12 12.70
N ARG A 64 7.83 6.97 12.26
CA ARG A 64 7.93 8.44 12.34
C ARG A 64 8.23 9.02 13.72
N VAL A 65 7.71 8.39 14.77
CA VAL A 65 7.85 8.89 16.15
C VAL A 65 9.25 8.67 16.72
N ASN A 66 10.03 7.76 16.12
CA ASN A 66 11.38 7.42 16.54
C ASN A 66 12.46 8.08 15.66
N PHE A 67 12.06 8.79 14.60
CA PHE A 67 13.00 9.48 13.73
C PHE A 67 13.49 10.77 14.40
N PRO A 68 14.81 11.08 14.37
CA PRO A 68 15.38 12.12 15.23
C PRO A 68 15.12 13.56 14.77
N GLU A 69 14.70 13.79 13.53
CA GLU A 69 14.53 15.12 12.96
C GLU A 69 13.31 15.25 12.04
N GLY A 70 12.93 16.48 11.71
CA GLY A 70 11.78 16.76 10.84
C GLY A 70 10.44 16.85 11.58
N ARG A 71 9.44 17.40 10.89
CA ARG A 71 8.08 17.55 11.40
C ARG A 71 7.33 16.24 11.25
N VAL A 72 6.80 15.70 12.34
CA VAL A 72 6.02 14.46 12.30
C VAL A 72 4.58 14.72 11.87
N ILE A 73 4.10 14.00 10.85
CA ILE A 73 2.71 14.01 10.40
C ILE A 73 2.21 12.57 10.21
N THR A 74 0.94 12.32 10.55
CA THR A 74 0.32 10.99 10.40
C THR A 74 0.31 10.52 8.95
N GLU A 75 0.54 9.22 8.73
CA GLU A 75 0.49 8.63 7.39
C GLU A 75 -0.87 8.82 6.72
N ILE A 76 -1.98 8.75 7.46
CA ILE A 76 -3.34 9.02 6.96
C ILE A 76 -3.44 10.40 6.28
N THR A 77 -2.90 11.44 6.92
CA THR A 77 -2.89 12.80 6.38
C THR A 77 -1.98 12.88 5.15
N CYS A 78 -0.78 12.34 5.23
CA CYS A 78 0.17 12.34 4.12
C CYS A 78 -0.38 11.56 2.91
N GLN A 79 -1.00 10.41 3.14
CA GLN A 79 -1.63 9.58 2.11
C GLN A 79 -2.75 10.34 1.40
N SER A 80 -3.64 10.99 2.15
CA SER A 80 -4.70 11.86 1.60
C SER A 80 -4.11 12.98 0.72
N ARG A 81 -3.04 13.63 1.17
CA ARG A 81 -2.38 14.71 0.42
C ARG A 81 -1.70 14.22 -0.85
N GLY A 82 -0.96 13.12 -0.77
CA GLY A 82 -0.29 12.53 -1.94
C GLY A 82 -1.30 12.07 -2.98
N CYS A 83 -2.36 11.38 -2.57
CA CYS A 83 -3.43 10.96 -3.47
C CYS A 83 -4.15 12.15 -4.10
N HIS A 84 -4.39 13.23 -3.34
CA HIS A 84 -5.02 14.44 -3.87
C HIS A 84 -4.17 15.15 -4.94
N ALA A 85 -2.84 15.03 -4.88
CA ALA A 85 -1.97 15.59 -5.92
C ALA A 85 -2.09 14.86 -7.27
N TYR A 86 -2.40 13.55 -7.26
CA TYR A 86 -2.69 12.78 -8.48
C TYR A 86 -4.14 12.92 -8.92
N PHE A 87 -5.07 12.83 -7.97
CA PHE A 87 -6.50 12.67 -8.21
C PHE A 87 -7.29 13.63 -7.30
N PRO A 88 -7.40 14.92 -7.68
CA PRO A 88 -8.06 15.91 -6.84
C PRO A 88 -9.54 15.61 -6.61
N ASP A 89 -10.22 15.09 -7.63
CA ASP A 89 -11.67 14.88 -7.66
C ASP A 89 -12.15 13.57 -7.00
N ASN A 90 -11.26 12.61 -6.75
CA ASN A 90 -11.62 11.30 -6.21
C ASN A 90 -11.51 11.28 -4.67
N ALA A 91 -12.54 10.82 -3.97
CA ALA A 91 -12.63 10.98 -2.50
C ALA A 91 -12.15 9.76 -1.69
N HIS A 92 -12.30 8.55 -2.19
CA HIS A 92 -12.02 7.32 -1.44
C HIS A 92 -10.66 6.75 -1.80
N ILE A 93 -9.91 6.37 -0.79
CA ILE A 93 -8.56 5.80 -0.91
C ILE A 93 -8.54 4.50 -0.11
N LEU A 94 -8.08 3.43 -0.75
CA LEU A 94 -7.64 2.21 -0.09
C LEU A 94 -6.11 2.17 -0.16
N ASP A 95 -5.45 2.06 0.99
CA ASP A 95 -4.01 1.84 1.08
C ASP A 95 -3.75 0.44 1.65
N LEU A 96 -3.18 -0.44 0.83
CA LEU A 96 -2.82 -1.80 1.26
C LEU A 96 -1.31 -1.89 1.49
N GLY A 97 -0.94 -1.63 2.74
CA GLY A 97 0.42 -1.78 3.24
C GLY A 97 0.78 -3.23 3.55
N GLY A 98 2.01 -3.44 4.03
CA GLY A 98 2.48 -4.77 4.40
C GLY A 98 1.84 -5.28 5.69
N GLN A 99 1.74 -4.44 6.73
CA GLN A 99 1.23 -4.86 8.04
C GLN A 99 -0.16 -4.33 8.37
N ASP A 100 -0.64 -3.35 7.61
CA ASP A 100 -1.93 -2.73 7.80
C ASP A 100 -2.64 -2.48 6.48
N ALA A 101 -3.93 -2.18 6.57
CA ALA A 101 -4.74 -1.66 5.48
C ALA A 101 -5.53 -0.45 5.99
N LYS A 102 -5.69 0.57 5.15
CA LYS A 102 -6.38 1.81 5.53
C LYS A 102 -7.41 2.17 4.48
N VAL A 103 -8.58 2.61 4.93
CA VAL A 103 -9.57 3.26 4.07
C VAL A 103 -9.71 4.70 4.52
N ILE A 104 -9.50 5.63 3.60
CA ILE A 104 -9.49 7.06 3.87
C ILE A 104 -10.49 7.73 2.93
N LYS A 105 -11.35 8.57 3.50
CA LYS A 105 -12.21 9.47 2.74
C LYS A 105 -11.68 10.90 2.90
N LYS A 106 -11.46 11.59 1.78
CA LYS A 106 -11.04 13.00 1.74
C LYS A 106 -12.13 13.91 1.19
N ASN A 107 -12.09 15.19 1.55
CA ASN A 107 -12.91 16.23 0.95
C ASN A 107 -12.24 16.84 -0.31
N ALA A 108 -12.91 17.82 -0.93
CA ALA A 108 -12.44 18.51 -2.13
C ALA A 108 -11.09 19.24 -1.95
N GLU A 109 -10.77 19.69 -0.74
CA GLU A 109 -9.48 20.31 -0.43
C GLU A 109 -8.41 19.29 -0.01
N GLY A 110 -8.66 17.98 -0.18
CA GLY A 110 -7.72 16.91 0.14
C GLY A 110 -7.52 16.65 1.63
N ARG A 111 -8.42 17.15 2.49
CA ARG A 111 -8.41 16.91 3.95
C ARG A 111 -9.17 15.63 4.28
N VAL A 112 -8.63 14.87 5.24
CA VAL A 112 -9.26 13.65 5.74
C VAL A 112 -10.55 14.00 6.47
N VAL A 113 -11.67 13.39 6.05
CA VAL A 113 -12.97 13.53 6.73
C VAL A 113 -13.32 12.31 7.58
N GLN A 114 -12.89 11.13 7.14
CA GLN A 114 -13.12 9.86 7.82
C GLN A 114 -12.01 8.89 7.42
N PHE A 115 -11.61 8.03 8.35
CA PHE A 115 -10.73 6.93 8.04
C PHE A 115 -10.99 5.76 9.00
N ILE A 116 -10.63 4.58 8.54
CA ILE A 116 -10.51 3.37 9.37
C ILE A 116 -9.22 2.64 8.99
N MET A 117 -8.70 1.85 9.92
CA MET A 117 -7.46 1.10 9.72
C MET A 117 -7.59 -0.28 10.36
N ASN A 118 -7.06 -1.29 9.68
CA ASN A 118 -6.80 -2.60 10.24
C ASN A 118 -5.28 -2.77 10.39
N ASP A 119 -4.80 -2.75 11.64
CA ASP A 119 -3.40 -2.91 12.03
C ASP A 119 -3.17 -4.11 12.98
N LYS A 120 -4.24 -4.78 13.40
CA LYS A 120 -4.19 -5.88 14.38
C LYS A 120 -4.18 -7.26 13.74
N CYS A 121 -4.64 -7.37 12.49
CA CYS A 121 -4.78 -8.64 11.80
C CYS A 121 -4.02 -8.61 10.49
N ALA A 122 -3.11 -9.57 10.30
CA ALA A 122 -2.43 -9.76 9.01
C ALA A 122 -3.42 -10.11 7.90
N ALA A 123 -4.57 -10.67 8.24
CA ALA A 123 -5.57 -11.06 7.27
C ALA A 123 -6.21 -9.82 6.64
N GLY A 124 -6.07 -9.68 5.32
CA GLY A 124 -6.47 -8.47 4.59
C GLY A 124 -5.39 -7.39 4.53
N THR A 125 -4.13 -7.73 4.77
CA THR A 125 -2.95 -6.86 4.53
C THR A 125 -2.01 -7.50 3.51
N GLY A 126 -0.99 -6.77 3.04
CA GLY A 126 0.05 -7.34 2.18
C GLY A 126 0.74 -8.57 2.80
N ARG A 127 0.85 -8.63 4.13
CA ARG A 127 1.47 -9.78 4.82
C ARG A 127 0.69 -11.08 4.61
N PHE A 128 -0.63 -11.03 4.46
CA PHE A 128 -1.43 -12.21 4.14
C PHE A 128 -1.02 -12.82 2.80
N LEU A 129 -0.92 -11.99 1.76
CA LEU A 129 -0.48 -12.42 0.44
C LEU A 129 0.99 -12.87 0.49
N ASP A 130 1.87 -12.08 1.11
CA ASP A 130 3.29 -12.41 1.21
C ASP A 130 3.55 -13.79 1.81
N VAL A 131 2.88 -14.15 2.92
CA VAL A 131 3.10 -15.44 3.60
C VAL A 131 2.72 -16.60 2.68
N ILE A 132 1.51 -16.52 2.11
CA ILE A 132 0.95 -17.62 1.32
C ILE A 132 1.69 -17.73 -0.02
N LEU A 133 1.89 -16.62 -0.73
CA LEU A 133 2.55 -16.62 -2.04
C LEU A 133 4.02 -17.04 -1.94
N LYS A 134 4.75 -16.69 -0.87
CA LYS A 134 6.11 -17.20 -0.63
C LYS A 134 6.14 -18.70 -0.38
N GLY A 135 5.16 -19.22 0.36
CA GLY A 135 5.03 -20.66 0.58
C GLY A 135 4.71 -21.44 -0.70
N LEU A 136 4.14 -20.77 -1.71
CA LEU A 136 3.79 -21.36 -2.99
C LEU A 136 4.89 -21.32 -4.05
N ASP A 137 5.99 -20.58 -3.83
CA ASP A 137 7.00 -20.28 -4.84
C ASP A 137 6.36 -19.79 -6.15
N LEU A 138 5.56 -18.73 -6.03
CA LEU A 138 4.75 -18.19 -7.11
C LEU A 138 5.62 -17.59 -8.23
N THR A 139 5.35 -17.99 -9.47
CA THR A 139 5.95 -17.37 -10.65
C THR A 139 5.02 -16.33 -11.28
N THR A 140 5.58 -15.43 -12.10
CA THR A 140 4.78 -14.47 -12.88
C THR A 140 3.82 -15.17 -13.83
N GLU A 141 4.25 -16.27 -14.46
CA GLU A 141 3.41 -17.07 -15.36
C GLU A 141 2.17 -17.63 -14.64
N GLU A 142 2.32 -18.08 -13.40
CA GLU A 142 1.20 -18.60 -12.60
C GLU A 142 0.21 -17.50 -12.20
N LEU A 143 0.67 -16.26 -12.01
CA LEU A 143 -0.21 -15.11 -11.80
C LEU A 143 -1.04 -14.79 -13.05
N ASP A 144 -0.42 -14.85 -14.23
CA ASP A 144 -1.12 -14.62 -15.50
C ASP A 144 -2.17 -15.71 -15.75
N LEU A 145 -1.82 -16.98 -15.51
CA LEU A 145 -2.76 -18.10 -15.60
C LEU A 145 -3.91 -17.98 -14.58
N ALA A 146 -3.64 -17.43 -13.40
CA ALA A 146 -4.66 -17.24 -12.37
C ALA A 146 -5.71 -16.17 -12.76
N ALA A 147 -5.38 -15.24 -13.66
CA ALA A 147 -6.34 -14.25 -14.15
C ALA A 147 -7.49 -14.86 -14.96
N GLU A 148 -7.21 -15.95 -15.67
CA GLU A 148 -8.19 -16.69 -16.48
C GLU A 148 -8.78 -17.91 -15.76
N ALA A 149 -8.23 -18.26 -14.59
CA ALA A 149 -8.63 -19.43 -13.84
C ALA A 149 -9.97 -19.24 -13.13
N LYS A 150 -10.72 -20.33 -12.96
CA LYS A 150 -11.90 -20.33 -12.10
C LYS A 150 -11.45 -20.24 -10.62
N PRO A 151 -11.83 -19.20 -9.85
CA PRO A 151 -11.36 -19.06 -8.48
C PRO A 151 -11.88 -20.19 -7.59
N MET A 152 -10.96 -20.91 -6.93
CA MET A 152 -11.31 -21.90 -5.92
C MET A 152 -11.68 -21.18 -4.60
N PRO A 153 -12.86 -21.42 -4.02
CA PRO A 153 -13.23 -20.78 -2.76
C PRO A 153 -12.23 -21.08 -1.62
N ILE A 154 -11.74 -20.02 -0.98
CA ILE A 154 -10.94 -20.08 0.25
C ILE A 154 -11.75 -19.46 1.38
N ASN A 155 -12.09 -20.27 2.39
CA ASN A 155 -13.02 -19.88 3.45
C ASN A 155 -12.31 -19.37 4.70
N SER A 156 -11.05 -19.74 4.89
CA SER A 156 -10.29 -19.39 6.08
C SER A 156 -9.98 -17.90 6.14
N MET A 157 -10.42 -17.29 7.24
CA MET A 157 -10.22 -15.86 7.49
C MET A 157 -8.86 -15.55 8.12
N CYS A 158 -8.27 -16.48 8.88
CA CYS A 158 -6.97 -16.31 9.51
C CYS A 158 -5.85 -16.69 8.54
N THR A 159 -4.76 -15.91 8.44
CA THR A 159 -3.62 -16.20 7.57
C THR A 159 -3.06 -17.62 7.76
N VAL A 160 -2.93 -18.07 9.01
CA VAL A 160 -2.39 -19.41 9.34
C VAL A 160 -3.30 -20.53 8.82
N PHE A 161 -4.61 -20.36 8.95
CA PHE A 161 -5.57 -21.35 8.46
C PHE A 161 -5.74 -21.28 6.94
N ALA A 162 -5.66 -20.09 6.36
CA ALA A 162 -5.69 -19.91 4.91
C ALA A 162 -4.48 -20.57 4.24
N GLU A 163 -3.28 -20.43 4.81
CA GLU A 163 -2.09 -21.15 4.34
C GLU A 163 -2.30 -22.67 4.39
N SER A 164 -2.83 -23.19 5.50
CA SER A 164 -3.13 -24.62 5.65
C SER A 164 -4.19 -25.11 4.65
N GLU A 165 -5.23 -24.31 4.41
CA GLU A 165 -6.29 -24.59 3.44
C GLU A 165 -5.73 -24.62 2.01
N VAL A 166 -4.88 -23.65 1.65
CA VAL A 166 -4.18 -23.58 0.36
C VAL A 166 -3.33 -24.84 0.13
N ILE A 167 -2.51 -25.23 1.11
CA ILE A 167 -1.69 -26.45 1.02
C ILE A 167 -2.57 -27.68 0.83
N THR A 168 -3.69 -27.76 1.55
CA THR A 168 -4.64 -28.87 1.45
C THR A 168 -5.30 -28.95 0.06
N LEU A 169 -5.66 -27.81 -0.54
CA LEU A 169 -6.26 -27.77 -1.87
C LEU A 169 -5.26 -28.24 -2.94
N LEU A 170 -4.00 -27.82 -2.84
CA LEU A 170 -2.95 -28.28 -3.74
C LEU A 170 -2.66 -29.77 -3.58
N ALA A 171 -2.62 -30.29 -2.35
CA ALA A 171 -2.44 -31.72 -2.09
C ALA A 171 -3.60 -32.57 -2.63
N LYS A 172 -4.79 -32.00 -2.78
CA LYS A 172 -5.95 -32.64 -3.44
C LYS A 172 -5.90 -32.57 -4.97
N GLY A 173 -4.86 -31.98 -5.55
CA GLY A 173 -4.68 -31.87 -6.99
C GLY A 173 -5.47 -30.73 -7.64
N ILE A 174 -5.96 -29.76 -6.85
CA ILE A 174 -6.56 -28.55 -7.43
C ILE A 174 -5.46 -27.76 -8.15
N PRO A 175 -5.69 -27.30 -9.40
CA PRO A 175 -4.69 -26.54 -10.14
C PRO A 175 -4.26 -25.29 -9.36
N LYS A 176 -2.95 -25.07 -9.28
CA LYS A 176 -2.36 -23.94 -8.55
C LYS A 176 -2.92 -22.57 -8.99
N PRO A 177 -3.14 -22.29 -10.29
CA PRO A 177 -3.79 -21.04 -10.71
C PRO A 177 -5.19 -20.82 -10.14
N GLU A 178 -6.01 -21.88 -9.98
CA GLU A 178 -7.35 -21.77 -9.38
C GLU A 178 -7.27 -21.41 -7.89
N VAL A 179 -6.29 -21.96 -7.17
CA VAL A 179 -6.04 -21.65 -5.76
C VAL A 179 -5.56 -20.21 -5.58
N ILE A 180 -4.65 -19.74 -6.45
CA ILE A 180 -4.16 -18.35 -6.46
C ILE A 180 -5.32 -17.38 -6.75
N ALA A 181 -6.12 -17.65 -7.78
CA ALA A 181 -7.30 -16.86 -8.10
C ALA A 181 -8.28 -16.80 -6.92
N GLY A 182 -8.48 -17.93 -6.24
CA GLY A 182 -9.24 -18.05 -5.01
C GLY A 182 -8.76 -17.14 -3.87
N LEU A 183 -7.44 -17.12 -3.67
CA LEU A 183 -6.77 -16.29 -2.66
C LEU A 183 -6.96 -14.80 -2.91
N PHE A 184 -6.73 -14.36 -4.15
CA PHE A 184 -6.90 -12.97 -4.53
C PHE A 184 -8.37 -12.56 -4.45
N LYS A 185 -9.31 -13.40 -4.89
CA LYS A 185 -10.74 -13.12 -4.78
C LYS A 185 -11.20 -13.00 -3.32
N SER A 186 -10.77 -13.92 -2.45
CA SER A 186 -11.09 -13.86 -1.02
C SER A 186 -10.53 -12.58 -0.36
N THR A 187 -9.31 -12.17 -0.77
CA THR A 187 -8.68 -10.93 -0.31
C THR A 187 -9.44 -9.69 -0.82
N ALA A 188 -9.79 -9.64 -2.10
CA ALA A 188 -10.55 -8.55 -2.69
C ALA A 188 -11.91 -8.38 -2.01
N LYS A 189 -12.65 -9.46 -1.79
CA LYS A 189 -13.93 -9.43 -1.08
C LYS A 189 -13.81 -8.83 0.32
N ARG A 190 -12.75 -9.18 1.05
CA ARG A 190 -12.49 -8.60 2.38
C ARG A 190 -12.19 -7.11 2.29
N LEU A 191 -11.34 -6.71 1.36
CA LEU A 191 -10.99 -5.30 1.16
C LEU A 191 -12.19 -4.48 0.69
N ALA A 192 -13.07 -5.04 -0.14
CA ALA A 192 -14.32 -4.43 -0.56
C ALA A 192 -15.22 -4.15 0.64
N ASN A 193 -15.49 -5.15 1.48
CA ASN A 193 -16.25 -4.96 2.73
C ASN A 193 -15.62 -3.90 3.64
N PHE A 194 -14.29 -3.83 3.67
CA PHE A 194 -13.57 -2.84 4.46
C PHE A 194 -13.79 -1.43 3.91
N VAL A 195 -13.70 -1.24 2.59
CA VAL A 195 -14.03 0.03 1.91
C VAL A 195 -15.47 0.44 2.17
N GLU A 196 -16.42 -0.48 2.00
CA GLU A 196 -17.86 -0.23 2.16
C GLU A 196 -18.26 0.24 3.56
N SER A 197 -17.48 -0.12 4.58
CA SER A 197 -17.71 0.37 5.95
C SER A 197 -17.42 1.87 6.14
N VAL A 198 -16.73 2.51 5.20
CA VAL A 198 -16.59 3.98 5.11
C VAL A 198 -17.56 4.57 4.09
N GLY A 199 -17.85 3.84 3.02
CA GLY A 199 -18.82 4.21 1.99
C GLY A 199 -18.65 3.38 0.72
N HIS A 200 -19.60 3.50 -0.20
CA HIS A 200 -19.57 2.81 -1.49
C HIS A 200 -19.11 3.79 -2.58
N PRO A 201 -17.84 3.75 -3.02
CA PRO A 201 -17.31 4.68 -4.02
C PRO A 201 -17.70 4.30 -5.46
N ASP A 202 -17.92 5.29 -6.32
CA ASP A 202 -17.92 5.06 -7.78
C ASP A 202 -16.48 4.86 -8.30
N ASP A 203 -15.54 5.62 -7.75
CA ASP A 203 -14.10 5.55 -8.01
C ASP A 203 -13.31 5.36 -6.70
N LEU A 204 -12.40 4.40 -6.67
CA LEU A 204 -11.52 4.13 -5.53
C LEU A 204 -10.05 4.29 -5.93
N ILE A 205 -9.33 5.19 -5.27
CA ILE A 205 -7.88 5.28 -5.41
C ILE A 205 -7.27 4.10 -4.64
N PHE A 206 -6.45 3.27 -5.29
CA PHE A 206 -5.78 2.15 -4.65
C PHE A 206 -4.25 2.37 -4.61
N THR A 207 -3.67 2.31 -3.41
CA THR A 207 -2.27 2.60 -3.13
C THR A 207 -1.59 1.52 -2.30
N GLY A 208 -0.28 1.69 -2.08
CA GLY A 208 0.54 0.75 -1.34
C GLY A 208 0.99 -0.43 -2.20
N GLY A 209 1.68 -1.39 -1.57
CA GLY A 209 2.25 -2.54 -2.28
C GLY A 209 1.20 -3.44 -2.93
N GLY A 210 0.00 -3.49 -2.34
CA GLY A 210 -1.12 -4.28 -2.86
C GLY A 210 -1.59 -3.86 -4.26
N ALA A 211 -1.42 -2.59 -4.62
CA ALA A 211 -1.86 -2.05 -5.90
C ALA A 211 -1.07 -2.61 -7.10
N HIS A 212 0.08 -3.24 -6.87
CA HIS A 212 0.88 -3.89 -7.91
C HIS A 212 0.30 -5.24 -8.39
N TYR A 213 -0.65 -5.82 -7.65
CA TYR A 213 -1.27 -7.07 -8.05
C TYR A 213 -2.48 -6.81 -8.94
N GLY A 214 -2.28 -6.87 -10.27
CA GLY A 214 -3.37 -6.69 -11.25
C GLY A 214 -4.57 -7.61 -11.01
N LEU A 215 -4.32 -8.86 -10.56
CA LEU A 215 -5.38 -9.80 -10.20
C LEU A 215 -6.20 -9.35 -8.98
N LEU A 216 -5.57 -8.71 -7.99
CA LEU A 216 -6.26 -8.12 -6.85
C LEU A 216 -7.14 -6.95 -7.28
N VAL A 217 -6.61 -6.09 -8.15
CA VAL A 217 -7.33 -4.93 -8.73
C VAL A 217 -8.57 -5.41 -9.47
N HIS A 218 -8.42 -6.41 -10.34
CA HIS A 218 -9.53 -7.00 -11.09
C HIS A 218 -10.66 -7.50 -10.20
N PHE A 219 -10.34 -8.29 -9.16
CA PHE A 219 -11.38 -8.75 -8.24
C PHE A 219 -11.96 -7.62 -7.38
N LEU A 220 -11.16 -6.61 -7.02
CA LEU A 220 -11.68 -5.43 -6.30
C LEU A 220 -12.71 -4.67 -7.13
N GLU A 221 -12.47 -4.45 -8.43
CA GLU A 221 -13.44 -3.84 -9.35
C GLU A 221 -14.75 -4.63 -9.39
N GLN A 222 -14.68 -5.96 -9.43
CA GLN A 222 -15.86 -6.83 -9.44
C GLN A 222 -16.66 -6.77 -8.14
N GLU A 223 -15.98 -6.85 -6.99
CA GLU A 223 -16.62 -6.88 -5.68
C GLU A 223 -17.24 -5.53 -5.33
N LEU A 224 -16.56 -4.42 -5.64
CA LEU A 224 -17.07 -3.06 -5.37
C LEU A 224 -17.98 -2.51 -6.45
N LYS A 225 -17.94 -3.06 -7.68
CA LYS A 225 -18.58 -2.46 -8.86
C LYS A 225 -18.16 -0.99 -9.07
N ALA A 226 -16.91 -0.70 -8.74
CA ALA A 226 -16.30 0.62 -8.76
C ALA A 226 -15.07 0.59 -9.65
N LYS A 227 -14.72 1.74 -10.24
CA LYS A 227 -13.47 1.87 -10.99
C LYS A 227 -12.30 1.99 -10.01
N ILE A 228 -11.27 1.17 -10.18
CA ILE A 228 -10.04 1.30 -9.40
C ILE A 228 -9.06 2.22 -10.15
N ILE A 229 -8.55 3.22 -9.44
CA ILE A 229 -7.60 4.20 -9.97
C ILE A 229 -6.29 4.06 -9.21
N ILE A 230 -5.19 3.88 -9.93
CA ILE A 230 -3.89 3.63 -9.32
C ILE A 230 -2.94 4.77 -9.72
N PRO A 231 -2.28 5.44 -8.76
CA PRO A 231 -1.19 6.38 -9.06
C PRO A 231 -0.05 5.70 -9.80
N SER A 232 0.75 6.45 -10.56
CA SER A 232 1.92 5.88 -11.26
C SER A 232 2.93 5.19 -10.32
N GLU A 233 3.04 5.70 -9.08
CA GLU A 233 3.91 5.16 -8.03
C GLU A 233 3.10 5.01 -6.73
N PRO A 234 2.28 3.94 -6.61
CA PRO A 234 1.31 3.80 -5.54
C PRO A 234 1.95 3.74 -4.14
N GLU A 235 3.17 3.23 -4.01
CA GLU A 235 3.93 3.15 -2.76
C GLU A 235 4.58 4.46 -2.30
N LEU A 236 4.65 5.47 -3.16
CA LEU A 236 5.30 6.77 -2.86
C LEU A 236 4.32 7.85 -2.39
N THR A 237 3.03 7.58 -2.48
CA THR A 237 1.95 8.54 -2.20
C THR A 237 2.05 9.18 -0.82
N ALA A 238 2.28 8.41 0.25
CA ALA A 238 2.52 8.96 1.59
C ALA A 238 3.75 9.88 1.64
N ALA A 239 4.87 9.47 1.05
CA ALA A 239 6.09 10.28 1.03
C ALA A 239 5.90 11.56 0.20
N LEU A 240 5.19 11.49 -0.93
CA LEU A 240 4.84 12.66 -1.74
C LEU A 240 3.97 13.66 -0.96
N GLY A 241 2.95 13.16 -0.26
CA GLY A 241 2.10 14.01 0.57
C GLY A 241 2.85 14.62 1.75
N ALA A 242 3.78 13.88 2.37
CA ALA A 242 4.68 14.41 3.37
C ALA A 242 5.55 15.55 2.81
N ALA A 243 6.16 15.34 1.64
CA ALA A 243 7.00 16.35 0.99
C ALA A 243 6.20 17.63 0.67
N SER A 244 4.96 17.47 0.21
CA SER A 244 4.06 18.59 -0.08
C SER A 244 3.64 19.39 1.16
N LEU A 245 3.75 18.80 2.36
CA LEU A 245 3.39 19.41 3.65
C LEU A 245 4.58 20.02 4.40
N ALA A 246 5.81 19.85 3.91
CA ALA A 246 7.02 20.35 4.55
C ALA A 246 7.18 21.87 4.35
#